data_AF-A0A8T4EJ15-F1
#
_entry.id   AF-A0A8T4EJ15-F1
#
_cell.length_a   1.000
_cell.length_b   1.000
_cell.length_c   1.000
_cell.angle_alpha   90.00
_cell.angle_beta   90.00
_cell.angle_gamma   90.00
#
_symmetry.space_group_name_H-M   'P 1'
#
loop_
_entity.id
_entity.type
_entity.pdbx_description
1 polymer ?
#
loop_
_entity_poly.entity_id
_entity_poly.type
_entity_poly.pdbx_seq_one_letter_code
_entity_poly.pdbx_strand_id
1 'polypeptide(L)'
;MTLAESVAMVAPYYNAVLIIILFVMFFKLFSHDSRKFAYIKPWKLLFVALVIFLAETVMTALKMLGLIDYPWIIFGFFEMAIITLFIYMLLLQKQFIKTGKKD
;
A
#
# COMPACT_ATOMS: atom_id res chain seq x y z
N MET A 1 -13.28 -28.69 -6.73
CA MET A 1 -12.57 -27.49 -6.25
C MET A 1 -11.10 -27.72 -6.45
N THR A 2 -10.47 -26.97 -7.35
CA THR A 2 -9.02 -27.06 -7.59
C THR A 2 -8.27 -26.27 -6.50
N LEU A 3 -6.98 -26.55 -6.30
CA LEU A 3 -6.16 -25.77 -5.35
C LEU A 3 -6.18 -24.27 -5.69
N ALA A 4 -6.21 -23.92 -6.98
CA ALA A 4 -6.28 -22.54 -7.45
C ALA A 4 -7.58 -21.84 -7.03
N GLU A 5 -8.73 -22.53 -7.12
CA GLU A 5 -10.02 -21.99 -6.70
C GLU A 5 -10.08 -21.78 -5.18
N SER A 6 -9.54 -22.72 -4.41
CA SER A 6 -9.47 -22.59 -2.94
C SER A 6 -8.61 -21.41 -2.51
N VAL A 7 -7.46 -21.20 -3.17
CA VAL A 7 -6.58 -20.05 -2.88
C VAL A 7 -7.26 -18.74 -3.29
N ALA A 8 -7.90 -18.69 -4.46
CA ALA A 8 -8.60 -17.50 -4.94
C ALA A 8 -9.74 -17.07 -4.00
N MET A 9 -10.42 -18.03 -3.37
CA MET A 9 -11.51 -17.75 -2.44
C MET A 9 -11.01 -17.19 -1.10
N VAL A 10 -9.85 -17.66 -0.61
CA VAL A 10 -9.34 -17.26 0.72
C VAL A 10 -8.40 -16.05 0.65
N ALA A 11 -7.73 -15.81 -0.48
CA ALA A 11 -6.78 -14.70 -0.66
C ALA A 11 -7.33 -13.31 -0.27
N PRO A 12 -8.58 -12.93 -0.61
CA PRO A 12 -9.14 -11.64 -0.21
C PRO A 12 -9.20 -11.45 1.32
N TYR A 13 -9.52 -12.51 2.06
CA TYR A 13 -9.58 -12.47 3.52
C TYR A 13 -8.19 -12.28 4.15
N TYR A 14 -7.17 -12.97 3.64
CA TYR A 14 -5.79 -12.77 4.09
C TYR A 14 -5.31 -11.35 3.80
N ASN A 15 -5.60 -10.81 2.62
CA ASN A 15 -5.25 -9.44 2.26
C ASN A 15 -5.94 -8.43 3.19
N ALA A 16 -7.22 -8.62 3.52
CA ALA A 16 -7.95 -7.76 4.45
C ALA A 16 -7.30 -7.74 5.84
N VAL A 17 -6.95 -8.91 6.40
CA VAL A 17 -6.25 -9.01 7.69
C VAL A 17 -4.87 -8.33 7.63
N LEU A 18 -4.13 -8.54 6.55
CA LEU A 18 -2.80 -7.96 6.36
C LEU A 18 -2.86 -6.42 6.26
N ILE A 19 -3.87 -5.87 5.57
CA ILE A 19 -4.10 -4.42 5.53
C ILE A 19 -4.33 -3.87 6.95
N ILE A 20 -5.18 -4.52 7.76
CA ILE A 20 -5.43 -4.09 9.15
C ILE A 20 -4.13 -4.06 9.96
N ILE A 21 -3.32 -5.12 9.86
CA ILE A 21 -2.02 -5.21 10.54
C ILE A 21 -1.11 -4.06 10.09
N LEU A 22 -1.02 -3.80 8.78
CA LEU A 22 -0.21 -2.70 8.25
C LEU A 22 -0.67 -1.33 8.78
N PHE A 23 -1.97 -1.09 8.87
CA PHE A 23 -2.50 0.16 9.45
C PHE A 23 -2.08 0.33 10.90
N VAL A 24 -2.16 -0.73 11.73
CA VAL A 24 -1.70 -0.70 13.12
C VAL A 24 -0.19 -0.40 13.20
N MET A 25 0.60 -1.02 12.33
CA MET A 25 2.05 -0.79 12.28
C MET A 25 2.40 0.66 11.88
N PHE A 26 1.75 1.20 10.84
CA PHE A 26 1.94 2.58 10.43
C PHE A 26 1.48 3.58 11.48
N PHE A 27 0.33 3.32 12.12
CA PHE A 27 -0.15 4.15 13.22
C PHE A 27 0.86 4.19 14.38
N LYS A 28 1.41 3.03 14.75
CA LYS A 28 2.47 2.94 15.78
C LYS A 28 3.75 3.66 15.34
N LEU A 29 4.15 3.52 14.07
CA LEU A 29 5.33 4.19 13.50
C LEU A 29 5.20 5.71 13.55
N PHE A 30 4.02 6.25 13.20
CA PHE A 30 3.77 7.69 13.19
C PHE A 30 3.49 8.28 14.57
N SER A 31 3.00 7.46 15.51
CA SER A 31 2.75 7.89 16.90
C SER A 31 4.02 7.90 17.75
N HIS A 32 5.07 7.19 17.35
CA HIS A 32 6.36 7.25 18.04
C HIS A 32 7.12 8.51 17.66
N ASP A 33 7.66 9.24 18.64
CA ASP A 33 8.45 10.46 18.44
C ASP A 33 9.88 10.16 17.92
N SER A 34 9.98 9.20 17.01
CA SER A 34 11.19 8.69 16.35
C SER A 34 11.79 9.68 15.33
N ARG A 35 11.32 10.94 15.33
CA ARG A 35 11.76 12.04 14.45
C ARG A 35 13.27 12.30 14.52
N LYS A 36 13.95 11.88 15.60
CA LYS A 36 15.40 12.06 15.79
C LYS A 36 16.28 10.95 15.17
N PHE A 37 15.74 9.76 14.87
CA PHE A 37 16.58 8.61 14.49
C PHE A 37 16.15 7.88 13.21
N ALA A 38 14.92 8.10 12.73
CA ALA A 38 14.40 7.41 11.55
C ALA A 38 14.12 8.38 10.40
N TYR A 39 14.52 8.01 9.19
CA TYR A 39 14.12 8.70 7.97
C TYR A 39 12.67 8.32 7.63
N ILE A 40 11.70 9.11 8.11
CA ILE A 40 10.25 8.78 8.06
C ILE A 40 9.62 9.06 6.67
N LYS A 41 10.22 9.91 5.83
CA LYS A 41 9.64 10.32 4.53
C LYS A 41 9.25 9.14 3.60
N PRO A 42 10.10 8.12 3.38
CA PRO A 42 9.72 6.94 2.59
C PRO A 42 8.49 6.22 3.13
N TRP A 43 8.41 6.08 4.44
CA TRP A 43 7.30 5.38 5.11
C TRP A 43 5.98 6.11 4.96
N LYS A 44 6.00 7.45 4.92
CA LYS A 44 4.80 8.24 4.59
C LYS A 44 4.33 8.00 3.16
N LEU A 45 5.25 7.90 2.19
CA LEU A 45 4.91 7.57 0.80
C LEU A 45 4.32 6.17 0.68
N LEU A 46 4.90 5.20 1.39
CA LEU A 46 4.38 3.83 1.44
C LEU A 46 2.99 3.77 2.07
N PHE A 47 2.74 4.58 3.11
CA PHE A 47 1.43 4.69 3.72
C PHE A 47 0.40 5.30 2.76
N VAL A 48 0.77 6.33 1.98
CA VAL A 48 -0.12 6.87 0.94
C VAL A 48 -0.44 5.80 -0.11
N ALA A 49 0.55 5.03 -0.55
CA ALA A 49 0.32 3.92 -1.48
C ALA A 49 -0.62 2.85 -0.89
N LEU A 50 -0.49 2.53 0.41
CA LEU A 50 -1.39 1.61 1.11
C LEU A 50 -2.83 2.16 1.17
N VAL A 51 -3.01 3.45 1.41
CA VAL A 51 -4.35 4.08 1.42
C VAL A 51 -4.99 4.02 0.02
N ILE A 52 -4.20 4.26 -1.04
CA ILE A 52 -4.67 4.13 -2.43
C ILE A 52 -5.11 2.68 -2.70
N PHE A 53 -4.29 1.70 -2.31
CA PHE A 53 -4.62 0.28 -2.43
C PHE A 53 -5.88 -0.12 -1.65
N LEU A 54 -6.08 0.44 -0.45
CA LEU A 54 -7.31 0.23 0.31
C LEU A 54 -8.52 0.78 -0.43
N ALA A 55 -8.43 1.99 -1.00
CA ALA A 55 -9.52 2.57 -1.78
C ALA A 55 -9.87 1.69 -2.99
N GLU A 56 -8.85 1.21 -3.73
CA GLU A 56 -9.00 0.27 -4.83
C GLU A 56 -9.70 -1.03 -4.39
N THR A 57 -9.29 -1.61 -3.26
CA THR A 57 -9.89 -2.83 -2.70
C THR A 57 -11.36 -2.61 -2.34
N VAL A 58 -11.71 -1.46 -1.75
CA VAL A 58 -13.09 -1.11 -1.41
C VAL A 58 -13.94 -0.96 -2.68
N MET A 59 -13.46 -0.26 -3.70
CA MET A 59 -14.20 -0.15 -4.97
C MET A 59 -14.39 -1.51 -5.64
N THR A 60 -13.37 -2.37 -5.59
CA THR A 60 -13.46 -3.74 -6.11
C THR A 60 -14.57 -4.52 -5.42
N ALA A 61 -14.62 -4.44 -4.08
CA ALA A 61 -15.66 -5.09 -3.29
C ALA A 61 -17.06 -4.54 -3.63
N LEU A 62 -17.20 -3.22 -3.77
CA LEU A 62 -18.47 -2.59 -4.17
C LEU A 62 -18.92 -3.00 -5.57
N LYS A 63 -17.98 -3.18 -6.52
CA LYS A 63 -18.26 -3.70 -7.86
C LYS A 63 -18.68 -5.16 -7.84
N MET A 64 -18.01 -6.00 -7.04
CA MET A 64 -18.40 -7.40 -6.86
C MET A 64 -19.81 -7.55 -6.26
N LEU A 65 -20.22 -6.61 -5.41
CA LEU A 65 -21.58 -6.53 -4.85
C LEU A 65 -22.61 -5.92 -5.82
N GLY A 66 -22.19 -5.45 -7.00
CA GLY A 66 -23.07 -4.83 -7.99
C GLY A 66 -23.57 -3.43 -7.63
N LEU A 67 -22.96 -2.78 -6.62
CA LEU A 67 -23.39 -1.45 -6.13
C LEU A 67 -22.87 -0.30 -6.99
N ILE A 68 -21.72 -0.49 -7.65
CA ILE A 68 -21.08 0.50 -8.51
C ILE A 68 -20.57 -0.22 -9.75
N ASP A 69 -20.87 0.32 -10.93
CA ASP A 69 -20.20 -0.08 -12.16
C ASP A 69 -19.25 1.02 -12.61
N TYR A 70 -18.03 0.64 -12.94
CA TYR A 70 -16.98 1.56 -13.35
C TYR A 70 -16.02 0.90 -14.34
N PRO A 71 -15.45 1.70 -15.27
CA PRO A 71 -14.59 1.17 -16.33
C PRO A 71 -13.29 0.61 -15.78
N TRP A 72 -12.78 -0.44 -16.43
CA TRP A 72 -11.55 -1.15 -16.03
C TRP A 72 -10.31 -0.26 -15.92
N ILE A 73 -10.31 0.90 -16.58
CA ILE A 73 -9.16 1.79 -16.72
C ILE A 73 -8.81 2.48 -15.40
N ILE A 74 -9.80 2.54 -14.50
CA ILE A 74 -9.65 3.08 -13.15
C ILE A 74 -8.69 2.21 -12.33
N PHE A 75 -8.70 0.88 -12.50
CA PHE A 75 -7.74 -0.01 -11.85
C PHE A 75 -6.31 0.30 -12.27
N GLY A 76 -6.07 0.41 -13.58
CA GLY A 76 -4.75 0.76 -14.10
C GLY A 76 -4.26 2.12 -13.59
N PHE A 77 -5.15 3.09 -13.38
CA PHE A 77 -4.79 4.37 -12.76
C PHE A 77 -4.30 4.20 -11.32
N PHE A 78 -4.99 3.40 -10.50
CA PHE A 78 -4.59 3.13 -9.12
C PHE A 78 -3.26 2.38 -9.03
N GLU A 79 -3.09 1.33 -9.84
CA GLU A 79 -1.84 0.58 -9.91
C GLU A 79 -0.67 1.49 -10.31
N MET A 80 -0.85 2.33 -11.33
CA MET A 80 0.19 3.26 -11.78
C MET A 80 0.55 4.29 -10.71
N ALA A 81 -0.42 4.77 -9.94
CA ALA A 81 -0.17 5.67 -8.82
C ALA A 81 0.65 4.97 -7.71
N ILE A 82 0.29 3.74 -7.35
CA ILE A 82 1.02 2.92 -6.36
C ILE A 82 2.45 2.65 -6.82
N ILE A 83 2.64 2.18 -8.06
CA ILE A 83 3.97 1.89 -8.62
C ILE A 83 4.83 3.14 -8.65
N THR A 84 4.28 4.28 -9.08
CA THR A 84 5.02 5.54 -9.13
C THR A 84 5.47 5.99 -7.74
N LEU A 85 4.58 5.93 -6.74
CA LEU A 85 4.91 6.24 -5.35
C LEU A 85 5.98 5.30 -4.80
N PHE A 86 5.90 4.01 -5.13
CA PHE A 86 6.86 3.01 -4.70
C PHE A 86 8.25 3.23 -5.32
N ILE A 87 8.33 3.49 -6.63
CA ILE A 87 9.58 3.83 -7.31
C ILE A 87 10.17 5.11 -6.71
N TYR A 88 9.35 6.14 -6.53
CA TYR A 88 9.81 7.40 -5.94
C TYR A 88 10.34 7.20 -4.52
N MET A 89 9.66 6.39 -3.70
CA MET A 89 10.11 6.00 -2.37
C MET A 89 11.49 5.33 -2.41
N LEU A 90 11.71 4.37 -3.32
CA LEU A 90 13.01 3.69 -3.47
C LEU A 90 14.12 4.65 -3.88
N LEU A 91 13.84 5.57 -4.80
CA LEU A 91 14.79 6.61 -5.22
C LEU A 91 15.16 7.54 -4.05
N LEU A 92 14.16 7.92 -3.25
CA LEU A 92 14.35 8.76 -2.06
C LEU A 92 15.21 8.06 -1.00
N GLN A 93 14.99 6.75 -0.77
CA GLN A 93 15.83 5.94 0.10
C GLN A 93 17.26 5.81 -0.44
N LYS A 94 17.42 5.53 -1.74
CA LYS A 94 18.73 5.46 -2.40
C LYS A 94 19.51 6.77 -2.26
N GLN A 95 18.84 7.91 -2.46
CA GLN A 95 19.45 9.23 -2.31
C GLN A 95 19.87 9.46 -0.85
N PHE A 96 19.01 9.13 0.12
CA PHE A 96 19.33 9.26 1.53
C PHE A 96 20.58 8.45 1.92
N ILE A 97 20.69 7.20 1.47
CA ILE A 97 21.88 6.35 1.73
C ILE A 97 23.14 6.92 1.07
N LYS A 98 23.01 7.46 -0.16
CA LYS A 98 24.14 8.05 -0.89
C LYS A 98 24.66 9.33 -0.21
N THR A 99 23.76 10.16 0.30
CA THR A 99 24.10 11.42 0.99
C THR A 99 24.53 11.19 2.44
N GLY A 100 23.92 10.23 3.13
CA GLY A 100 24.21 9.86 4.53
C GLY A 100 25.50 9.08 4.74
N LYS A 101 26.34 8.91 3.71
CA LYS A 101 27.71 8.36 3.80
C LYS A 101 28.78 9.45 4.00
N LYS A 102 28.39 10.69 4.32
CA LYS A 102 29.27 11.86 4.40
C LYS A 102 29.41 12.50 5.79
N ASP A 103 28.88 11.88 6.83
CA ASP A 103 29.14 12.27 8.23
C ASP A 103 29.91 11.14 8.94
#